data_AF-A0A1I1UJG9-F1
#
_entry.id   AF-A0A1I1UJG9-F1
#
_cell.length_a   1.000
_cell.length_b   1.000
_cell.length_c   1.000
_cell.angle_alpha   90.00
_cell.angle_beta   90.00
_cell.angle_gamma   90.00
#
_symmetry.space_group_name_H-M   'P 1'
#
loop_
_entity.id
_entity.type
_entity.pdbx_description
1 polymer ?
#
loop_
_entity_poly.entity_id
_entity_poly.type
_entity_poly.pdbx_seq_one_letter_code
_entity_poly.pdbx_strand_id
1 'polypeptide(L)'
;MTNQVTERIQIIERFKSIYNWKGKTEEKRFKALKYTSLLDYGLMMVLLAFSILASGLTSFHVNSIISGNWEKSGLLVLMTMSLSIRAPFGFIELILKKHYKEIKDLKIDFDDKLNHDLEFLISKFNNRNKYLYITGLPAILILIAALLQVFDLNPYWDNFAYFVGGVSVYILIRINYDIIRLKRNLRKVNLLKR
;
A
#
# COMPACT_ATOMS: atom_id res chain seq x y z
N MET A 1 -4.00 32.29 17.58
CA MET A 1 -3.20 31.15 18.04
C MET A 1 -4.14 30.05 18.51
N THR A 2 -4.57 29.17 17.60
CA THR A 2 -5.49 28.05 17.95
C THR A 2 -5.69 26.96 16.89
N ASN A 3 -4.96 26.92 15.75
CA ASN A 3 -5.47 26.09 14.63
C ASN A 3 -4.52 25.07 14.00
N GLN A 4 -3.33 24.79 14.52
CA GLN A 4 -2.45 23.78 13.92
C GLN A 4 -3.03 22.36 14.01
N VAL A 5 -3.62 21.99 15.16
CA VAL A 5 -4.34 20.72 15.32
C VAL A 5 -5.56 20.67 14.40
N THR A 6 -6.35 21.75 14.34
CA THR A 6 -7.51 21.85 13.46
C THR A 6 -7.14 21.72 11.99
N GLU A 7 -6.08 22.41 11.55
CA GLU A 7 -5.56 22.34 10.19
C GLU A 7 -5.06 20.93 9.87
N ARG A 8 -4.38 20.28 10.82
CA ARG A 8 -3.96 18.89 10.68
C ARG A 8 -5.15 17.93 10.51
N ILE A 9 -6.21 18.14 11.28
CA ILE A 9 -7.46 17.38 11.15
C ILE A 9 -8.06 17.59 9.76
N GLN A 10 -8.17 18.82 9.30
CA GLN A 10 -8.68 19.15 7.97
C GLN A 10 -7.84 18.49 6.86
N ILE A 11 -6.51 18.52 7.00
CA ILE A 11 -5.58 17.85 6.08
C ILE A 11 -5.88 16.34 6.06
N ILE A 12 -6.03 15.70 7.22
CA ILE A 12 -6.37 14.26 7.33
C ILE A 12 -7.71 13.94 6.65
N GLU A 13 -8.73 14.76 6.86
CA GLU A 13 -10.08 14.58 6.30
C GLU A 13 -10.10 14.70 4.77
N ARG A 14 -9.18 15.46 4.17
CA ARG A 14 -9.02 15.53 2.71
C ARG A 14 -8.55 14.20 2.08
N PHE A 15 -8.10 13.23 2.86
CA PHE A 15 -7.71 11.92 2.34
C PHE A 15 -8.91 11.17 1.75
N LYS A 16 -8.86 10.84 0.46
CA LYS A 16 -9.94 10.13 -0.24
C LYS A 16 -9.87 8.64 0.11
N SER A 17 -10.89 8.15 0.81
CA SER A 17 -11.02 6.71 1.13
C SER A 17 -11.08 5.85 -0.14
N ILE A 18 -10.56 4.63 -0.06
CA ILE A 18 -10.71 3.61 -1.09
C ILE A 18 -12.00 2.80 -0.94
N TYR A 19 -12.57 2.76 0.27
CA TYR A 19 -13.72 1.93 0.57
C TYR A 19 -15.00 2.77 0.50
N ASN A 20 -15.97 2.32 -0.30
CA ASN A 20 -17.31 2.91 -0.34
C ASN A 20 -18.16 2.37 0.81
N TRP A 21 -18.11 3.03 1.96
CA TRP A 21 -18.88 2.65 3.13
C TRP A 21 -20.34 3.14 3.04
N LYS A 22 -21.21 2.38 2.35
CA LYS A 22 -22.66 2.65 2.36
C LYS A 22 -23.27 2.30 3.73
N GLY A 23 -24.09 3.19 4.28
CA GLY A 23 -25.04 2.92 5.39
C GLY A 23 -24.46 2.59 6.78
N LYS A 24 -23.14 2.54 6.98
CA LYS A 24 -22.52 2.21 8.28
C LYS A 24 -22.33 3.47 9.15
N THR A 25 -22.44 3.36 10.48
CA THR A 25 -22.03 4.41 11.43
C THR A 25 -20.52 4.60 11.44
N GLU A 26 -20.01 5.77 11.82
CA GLU A 26 -18.55 6.07 11.79
C GLU A 26 -17.70 5.05 12.57
N GLU A 27 -18.19 4.61 13.72
CA GLU A 27 -17.49 3.62 14.54
C GLU A 27 -17.43 2.25 13.86
N LYS A 28 -18.55 1.79 13.27
CA LYS A 28 -18.58 0.56 12.48
C LYS A 28 -17.67 0.66 11.25
N ARG A 29 -17.62 1.82 10.60
CA ARG A 29 -16.70 2.08 9.47
C ARG A 29 -15.24 1.98 9.91
N PHE A 30 -14.88 2.60 11.03
CA PHE A 30 -13.52 2.54 11.55
C PHE A 30 -13.12 1.12 11.95
N LYS A 31 -14.01 0.39 12.63
CA LYS A 31 -13.76 -1.01 13.01
C LYS A 31 -13.54 -1.88 11.76
N ALA A 32 -14.42 -1.76 10.76
CA ALA A 32 -14.28 -2.48 9.50
C ALA A 32 -12.96 -2.13 8.79
N LEU A 33 -12.65 -0.84 8.63
CA LEU A 33 -11.41 -0.36 8.03
C LEU A 33 -10.18 -0.94 8.72
N LYS A 34 -10.18 -0.99 10.06
CA LYS A 34 -9.08 -1.55 10.85
C LYS A 34 -8.81 -3.00 10.47
N TYR A 35 -9.83 -3.85 10.45
CA TYR A 35 -9.66 -5.27 10.13
C TYR A 35 -9.30 -5.48 8.65
N THR A 36 -10.06 -4.88 7.72
CA THR A 36 -9.82 -5.10 6.29
C THR A 36 -8.46 -4.58 5.86
N SER A 37 -8.07 -3.38 6.30
CA SER A 37 -6.79 -2.78 5.87
C SER A 37 -5.59 -3.51 6.44
N LEU A 38 -5.68 -4.04 7.68
CA LEU A 38 -4.60 -4.84 8.27
C LEU A 38 -4.46 -6.19 7.56
N LEU A 39 -5.58 -6.85 7.26
CA LEU A 39 -5.59 -8.13 6.55
C LEU A 39 -5.08 -7.95 5.12
N ASP A 40 -5.64 -7.00 4.36
CA ASP A 40 -5.26 -6.72 2.96
C ASP A 40 -3.76 -6.37 2.88
N TYR A 41 -3.27 -5.49 3.76
CA TYR A 41 -1.86 -5.09 3.78
C TYR A 41 -0.94 -6.23 4.20
N GLY A 42 -1.28 -6.97 5.25
CA GLY A 42 -0.49 -8.11 5.71
C GLY A 42 -0.39 -9.20 4.65
N LEU A 43 -1.53 -9.55 4.03
CA LEU A 43 -1.58 -10.51 2.94
C LEU A 43 -0.75 -10.05 1.74
N MET A 44 -0.87 -8.79 1.34
CA MET A 44 -0.06 -8.20 0.26
C MET A 44 1.44 -8.34 0.54
N MET A 45 1.89 -8.05 1.77
CA MET A 45 3.31 -8.15 2.14
C MET A 45 3.83 -9.58 2.04
N VAL A 46 3.06 -10.56 2.52
CA VAL A 46 3.40 -11.99 2.41
C VAL A 46 3.46 -12.42 0.94
N LEU A 47 2.45 -12.06 0.15
CA LEU A 47 2.37 -12.40 -1.27
C LEU A 47 3.50 -11.77 -2.10
N LEU A 48 3.89 -10.53 -1.80
CA LEU A 48 5.07 -9.90 -2.42
C LEU A 48 6.35 -10.65 -2.07
N ALA A 49 6.53 -11.04 -0.80
CA ALA A 49 7.70 -11.82 -0.39
C ALA A 49 7.77 -13.18 -1.10
N PHE A 50 6.64 -13.90 -1.19
CA PHE A 50 6.55 -15.15 -1.94
C PHE A 50 6.81 -14.95 -3.43
N SER A 51 6.27 -13.89 -4.04
CA SER A 51 6.51 -13.58 -5.45
C SER A 51 8.00 -13.31 -5.71
N ILE A 52 8.66 -12.54 -4.84
CA ILE A 52 10.10 -12.26 -4.93
C ILE A 52 10.91 -13.54 -4.81
N LEU A 53 10.59 -14.39 -3.83
CA LEU A 53 11.27 -15.67 -3.62
C LEU A 53 11.07 -16.62 -4.81
N ALA A 54 9.84 -16.80 -5.28
CA ALA A 54 9.53 -17.65 -6.42
C ALA A 54 10.24 -17.16 -7.68
N SER A 55 10.13 -15.86 -8.00
CA SER A 55 10.82 -15.24 -9.13
C SER A 55 12.34 -15.39 -9.04
N GLY A 56 12.92 -15.21 -7.85
CA GLY A 56 14.36 -15.36 -7.62
C GLY A 56 14.83 -16.79 -7.85
N LEU A 57 14.17 -17.78 -7.26
CA LEU A 57 14.54 -19.19 -7.41
C LEU A 57 14.44 -19.65 -8.87
N THR A 58 13.39 -19.23 -9.60
CA THR A 58 13.23 -19.51 -11.02
C THR A 58 14.32 -18.85 -11.86
N SER A 59 14.61 -17.58 -11.60
CA SER A 59 15.65 -16.81 -12.31
C SER A 59 17.03 -17.48 -12.23
N PHE A 60 17.39 -17.96 -11.04
CA PHE A 60 18.68 -18.63 -10.81
C PHE A 60 18.65 -20.13 -11.11
N HIS A 61 17.59 -20.65 -11.73
CA HIS A 61 17.43 -22.07 -12.10
C HIS A 61 17.65 -23.02 -10.91
N VAL A 62 17.36 -22.56 -9.70
CA VAL A 62 17.49 -23.37 -8.48
C VAL A 62 16.35 -24.37 -8.51
N ASN A 63 16.65 -25.66 -8.59
CA ASN A 63 15.61 -26.68 -8.66
C ASN A 63 14.99 -26.91 -7.27
N SER A 64 13.76 -26.46 -7.06
CA SER A 64 13.07 -26.51 -5.76
C SER A 64 11.56 -26.68 -5.97
N ILE A 65 10.83 -27.12 -4.94
CA ILE A 65 9.35 -27.23 -4.98
C ILE A 65 8.69 -25.89 -5.31
N ILE A 66 9.35 -24.77 -4.99
CA ILE A 66 8.83 -23.42 -5.17
C ILE A 66 9.09 -22.92 -6.61
N SER A 67 10.28 -23.17 -7.17
CA SER A 67 10.65 -22.78 -8.54
C SER A 67 10.12 -23.72 -9.62
N GLY A 68 10.03 -25.03 -9.35
CA GLY A 68 9.47 -26.02 -10.28
C GLY A 68 7.97 -25.83 -10.55
N ASN A 69 7.31 -24.95 -9.81
CA ASN A 69 5.91 -24.57 -10.01
C ASN A 69 5.75 -23.14 -10.57
N TRP A 70 6.81 -22.53 -11.14
CA TRP A 70 6.72 -21.18 -11.71
C TRP A 70 5.61 -21.08 -12.76
N GLU A 71 5.45 -22.09 -13.62
CA GLU A 71 4.34 -22.21 -14.56
C GLU A 71 2.96 -22.06 -13.90
N LYS A 72 2.80 -22.54 -12.66
CA LYS A 72 1.55 -22.45 -11.87
C LYS A 72 1.46 -21.18 -11.01
N SER A 73 2.47 -20.33 -11.02
CA SER A 73 2.54 -19.12 -10.19
C SER A 73 1.70 -17.95 -10.71
N GLY A 74 1.12 -18.07 -11.92
CA GLY A 74 0.29 -17.03 -12.54
C GLY A 74 -0.79 -16.49 -11.60
N LEU A 75 -1.52 -17.37 -10.90
CA LEU A 75 -2.55 -16.96 -9.94
C LEU A 75 -1.97 -16.18 -8.75
N LEU A 76 -0.83 -16.63 -8.21
CA LEU A 76 -0.15 -15.96 -7.11
C LEU A 76 0.30 -14.55 -7.52
N VAL A 77 0.92 -14.43 -8.69
CA VAL A 77 1.37 -13.14 -9.24
C VAL A 77 0.17 -12.21 -9.51
N LEU A 78 -0.91 -12.75 -10.06
CA LEU A 78 -2.14 -12.00 -10.32
C LEU A 78 -2.77 -11.45 -9.03
N MET A 79 -2.88 -12.28 -7.99
CA MET A 79 -3.40 -11.84 -6.70
C MET A 79 -2.48 -10.79 -6.05
N THR A 80 -1.17 -11.00 -6.11
CA THR A 80 -0.16 -10.09 -5.55
C THR A 80 -0.27 -8.69 -6.16
N MET A 81 -0.25 -8.61 -7.50
CA MET A 81 -0.32 -7.33 -8.20
C MET A 81 -1.68 -6.65 -7.98
N SER A 82 -2.78 -7.39 -8.00
CA SER A 82 -4.12 -6.86 -7.76
C SER A 82 -4.25 -6.21 -6.38
N LEU A 83 -3.74 -6.87 -5.33
CA LEU A 83 -3.77 -6.35 -3.97
C LEU A 83 -2.82 -5.16 -3.79
N SER A 84 -1.65 -5.19 -4.44
CA SER A 84 -0.63 -4.13 -4.32
C SER A 84 -1.11 -2.75 -4.76
N ILE A 85 -2.09 -2.70 -5.67
CA ILE A 85 -2.68 -1.45 -6.17
C ILE A 85 -3.56 -0.79 -5.10
N ARG A 86 -4.24 -1.57 -4.26
CA ARG A 86 -5.31 -1.07 -3.38
C ARG A 86 -4.93 -1.06 -1.90
N ALA A 87 -4.35 -2.16 -1.41
CA ALA A 87 -4.10 -2.38 0.01
C ALA A 87 -3.30 -1.26 0.72
N PRO A 88 -2.26 -0.66 0.10
CA PRO A 88 -1.46 0.38 0.76
C PRO A 88 -2.28 1.58 1.22
N PHE A 89 -3.23 2.03 0.40
CA PHE A 89 -4.03 3.21 0.72
C PHE A 89 -5.06 2.95 1.82
N GLY A 90 -5.61 1.73 1.90
CA GLY A 90 -6.46 1.35 3.02
C GLY A 90 -5.69 1.41 4.34
N PHE A 91 -4.46 0.92 4.33
CA PHE A 91 -3.57 0.98 5.50
C PHE A 91 -3.15 2.41 5.85
N ILE A 92 -2.87 3.27 4.86
CA ILE A 92 -2.62 4.70 5.06
C ILE A 92 -3.84 5.38 5.71
N GLU A 93 -5.05 5.11 5.21
CA GLU A 93 -6.30 5.64 5.79
C GLU A 93 -6.43 5.27 7.27
N LEU A 94 -6.13 4.01 7.60
CA LEU A 94 -6.18 3.52 8.97
C LEU A 94 -5.20 4.28 9.88
N ILE A 95 -3.96 4.49 9.42
CA ILE A 95 -2.93 5.24 10.16
C ILE A 95 -3.42 6.68 10.41
N LEU A 96 -3.92 7.36 9.38
CA LEU A 96 -4.41 8.73 9.46
C LEU A 96 -5.59 8.86 10.43
N LYS A 97 -6.57 7.96 10.34
CA LYS A 97 -7.75 7.96 11.24
C LYS A 97 -7.37 7.64 12.68
N LYS A 98 -6.38 6.78 12.90
CA LYS A 98 -5.87 6.53 14.25
C LYS A 98 -5.22 7.79 14.82
N HIS A 99 -4.39 8.46 14.03
CA HIS A 99 -3.76 9.74 14.41
C HIS A 99 -4.80 10.81 14.74
N TYR A 100 -5.82 10.98 13.88
CA TYR A 100 -6.94 11.89 14.12
C TYR A 100 -7.57 11.68 15.52
N LYS A 101 -7.90 10.43 15.86
CA LYS A 101 -8.48 10.09 17.18
C LYS A 101 -7.52 10.39 18.33
N GLU A 102 -6.22 10.33 18.12
CA GLU A 102 -5.21 10.59 19.15
C GLU A 102 -5.04 12.08 19.44
N ILE A 103 -5.27 12.95 18.44
CA ILE A 103 -5.00 14.39 18.53
C ILE A 103 -6.24 15.29 18.61
N LYS A 104 -7.43 14.79 18.28
CA LYS A 104 -8.64 15.63 18.11
C LYS A 104 -9.01 16.48 19.34
N ASP A 105 -8.71 15.99 20.54
CA ASP A 105 -9.05 16.65 21.80
C ASP A 105 -7.83 17.36 22.43
N LEU A 106 -6.69 17.39 21.73
CA LEU A 106 -5.45 17.96 22.24
C LEU A 106 -5.30 19.44 21.86
N LYS A 107 -4.78 20.24 22.79
CA LYS A 107 -4.37 21.63 22.57
C LYS A 107 -2.84 21.70 22.60
N ILE A 108 -2.22 21.21 21.53
CA ILE A 108 -0.75 21.19 21.37
C ILE A 108 -0.38 22.10 20.20
N ASP A 109 0.68 22.88 20.39
CA ASP A 109 1.33 23.66 19.34
C ASP A 109 2.55 22.89 18.80
N PHE A 110 2.73 22.85 17.49
CA PHE A 110 3.82 22.16 16.81
C PHE A 110 4.21 22.86 15.50
N ASP A 111 5.37 22.54 14.95
CA ASP A 111 5.89 23.19 13.74
C ASP A 111 4.93 23.07 12.53
N ASP A 112 4.58 24.21 11.91
CA ASP A 112 3.74 24.31 10.70
C ASP A 112 4.30 23.48 9.54
N LYS A 113 5.61 23.28 9.49
CA LYS A 113 6.27 22.40 8.52
C LYS A 113 5.72 20.97 8.59
N LEU A 114 5.28 20.50 9.75
CA LEU A 114 4.68 19.18 9.91
C LEU A 114 3.30 19.08 9.25
N ASN A 115 2.53 20.17 9.20
CA ASN A 115 1.27 20.24 8.48
C ASN A 115 1.51 20.32 6.97
N HIS A 116 2.44 21.17 6.53
CA HIS A 116 2.82 21.27 5.13
C HIS A 116 3.33 19.92 4.57
N ASP A 117 4.20 19.24 5.30
CA ASP A 117 4.69 17.90 4.95
C ASP A 117 3.55 16.87 4.86
N LEU A 118 2.58 16.93 5.77
CA LEU A 118 1.43 16.02 5.76
C LEU A 118 0.51 16.31 4.56
N GLU A 119 0.25 17.57 4.27
CA GLU A 119 -0.54 17.99 3.12
C GLU A 119 0.09 17.54 1.80
N PHE A 120 1.41 17.67 1.68
CA PHE A 120 2.16 17.12 0.55
C PHE A 120 2.00 15.60 0.42
N LEU A 121 2.07 14.86 1.53
CA LEU A 121 1.87 13.41 1.50
C LEU A 121 0.44 13.04 1.09
N ILE A 122 -0.57 13.71 1.64
CA ILE A 122 -1.98 13.42 1.34
C ILE A 122 -2.33 13.78 -0.10
N SER A 123 -1.84 14.91 -0.61
CA SER A 123 -2.02 15.27 -2.02
C SER A 123 -1.35 14.24 -2.96
N LYS A 124 -0.14 13.77 -2.63
CA LYS A 124 0.53 12.67 -3.34
C LYS A 124 -0.32 11.39 -3.34
N PHE A 125 -0.86 10.97 -2.20
CA PHE A 125 -1.66 9.75 -2.09
C PHE A 125 -3.03 9.87 -2.79
N ASN A 126 -3.62 11.06 -2.78
CA ASN A 126 -4.87 11.35 -3.49
C ASN A 126 -4.68 11.39 -5.01
N ASN A 127 -3.48 11.70 -5.51
CA ASN A 127 -3.16 11.64 -6.94
C ASN A 127 -2.91 10.20 -7.39
N ARG A 128 -3.98 9.41 -7.37
CA ARG A 128 -3.97 7.97 -7.71
C ARG A 128 -3.51 7.74 -9.15
N ASN A 129 -3.82 8.63 -10.09
CA ASN A 129 -3.41 8.50 -11.48
C ASN A 129 -1.88 8.52 -11.62
N LYS A 130 -1.19 9.47 -10.95
CA LYS A 130 0.28 9.50 -10.97
C LYS A 130 0.91 8.28 -10.29
N TYR A 131 0.25 7.75 -9.27
CA TYR A 131 0.65 6.49 -8.64
C TYR A 131 0.46 5.28 -9.57
N LEU A 132 -0.65 5.24 -10.31
CA LEU A 132 -0.94 4.22 -11.32
C LEU A 132 0.02 4.29 -12.51
N TYR A 133 0.52 5.46 -12.92
CA TYR A 133 1.49 5.52 -14.03
C TYR A 133 2.84 4.89 -13.68
N ILE A 134 3.42 5.23 -12.52
CA ILE A 134 4.79 4.82 -12.17
C ILE A 134 4.83 3.38 -11.62
N THR A 135 3.83 2.99 -10.82
CA THR A 135 3.73 1.65 -10.21
C THR A 135 2.72 0.76 -10.90
N GLY A 136 1.62 1.35 -11.38
CA GLY A 136 0.51 0.59 -11.95
C GLY A 136 0.78 0.11 -13.37
N LEU A 137 1.52 0.84 -14.22
CA LEU A 137 1.76 0.39 -15.60
C LEU A 137 2.60 -0.90 -15.65
N PRO A 138 3.74 -1.02 -14.93
CA PRO A 138 4.44 -2.30 -14.80
C PRO A 138 3.57 -3.40 -14.17
N ALA A 139 2.79 -3.07 -13.13
CA ALA A 139 1.90 -4.02 -12.48
C ALA A 139 0.76 -4.50 -13.40
N ILE A 140 0.23 -3.64 -14.27
CA ILE A 140 -0.81 -3.97 -15.27
C ILE A 140 -0.23 -4.91 -16.33
N LEU A 141 0.99 -4.65 -16.82
CA LEU A 141 1.66 -5.56 -17.75
C LEU A 141 1.84 -6.95 -17.12
N ILE A 142 2.26 -7.00 -15.86
CA ILE A 142 2.37 -8.27 -15.12
C ILE A 142 0.99 -8.91 -14.93
N LEU A 143 -0.05 -8.14 -14.61
CA LEU A 143 -1.41 -8.67 -14.46
C LEU A 143 -1.91 -9.32 -15.75
N ILE A 144 -1.68 -8.69 -16.90
CA ILE A 144 -2.05 -9.25 -18.21
C ILE A 144 -1.26 -10.53 -18.48
N ALA A 145 0.06 -10.51 -18.29
CA ALA A 145 0.91 -11.68 -18.49
C ALA A 145 0.53 -12.86 -17.56
N ALA A 146 0.23 -12.55 -16.29
CA ALA A 146 -0.21 -13.53 -15.31
C ALA A 146 -1.60 -14.09 -15.62
N LEU A 147 -2.51 -13.24 -16.11
CA LEU A 147 -3.83 -13.68 -16.55
C LEU A 147 -3.73 -14.64 -17.74
N LEU A 148 -2.91 -14.32 -18.75
CA LEU A 148 -2.64 -15.22 -19.86
C LEU A 148 -2.02 -16.54 -19.39
N GLN A 149 -1.13 -16.49 -18.40
CA GLN A 149 -0.54 -17.71 -17.83
C GLN A 149 -1.58 -18.58 -17.12
N VAL A 150 -2.54 -18.00 -16.40
CA VAL A 150 -3.61 -18.77 -15.74
C VAL A 150 -4.45 -19.57 -16.74
N PHE A 151 -4.50 -19.16 -18.01
CA PHE A 151 -5.17 -19.87 -19.09
C PHE A 151 -4.22 -20.71 -19.96
N ASP A 152 -2.95 -20.88 -19.56
CA ASP A 152 -1.89 -21.56 -20.32
C ASP A 152 -1.65 -20.93 -21.72
N LEU A 153 -1.91 -19.63 -21.87
CA LEU A 153 -1.77 -18.88 -23.13
C LEU A 153 -0.49 -18.04 -23.21
N ASN A 154 0.38 -18.08 -22.19
CA ASN A 154 1.57 -17.23 -22.14
C ASN A 154 2.87 -18.03 -22.39
N PRO A 155 3.35 -18.10 -23.65
CA PRO A 155 4.58 -18.83 -23.97
C PRO A 155 5.87 -18.16 -23.42
N TYR A 156 5.77 -16.94 -22.88
CA TYR A 156 6.92 -16.17 -22.38
C TYR A 156 6.98 -16.10 -20.85
N TRP A 157 6.18 -16.90 -20.14
CA TRP A 157 6.02 -16.78 -18.69
C TRP A 157 7.32 -16.98 -17.90
N ASP A 158 8.18 -17.90 -18.33
CA ASP A 158 9.48 -18.14 -17.69
C ASP A 158 10.40 -16.92 -17.78
N ASN A 159 10.37 -16.20 -18.91
CA ASN A 159 11.14 -14.98 -19.11
C ASN A 159 10.62 -13.81 -18.26
N PHE A 160 9.36 -13.87 -17.81
CA PHE A 160 8.76 -12.85 -16.97
C PHE A 160 9.21 -12.92 -15.50
N ALA A 161 9.87 -14.00 -15.06
CA ALA A 161 10.29 -14.18 -13.66
C ALA A 161 11.11 -12.99 -13.14
N TYR A 162 12.13 -12.57 -13.87
CA TYR A 162 12.96 -11.40 -13.51
C TYR A 162 12.15 -10.12 -13.38
N PHE A 163 11.24 -9.88 -14.33
CA PHE A 163 10.41 -8.68 -14.35
C PHE A 163 9.43 -8.65 -13.17
N VAL A 164 8.77 -9.79 -12.89
CA VAL A 164 7.87 -9.94 -11.74
C VAL A 164 8.62 -9.72 -10.43
N GLY A 165 9.79 -10.33 -10.27
CA GLY A 165 10.62 -10.17 -9.08
C GLY A 165 11.04 -8.72 -8.88
N GLY A 166 11.60 -8.08 -9.91
CA GLY A 166 12.05 -6.69 -9.86
C GLY A 166 10.93 -5.70 -9.52
N VAL A 167 9.77 -5.84 -10.17
CA VAL A 167 8.60 -4.98 -9.88
C VAL A 167 8.06 -5.24 -8.48
N SER A 168 8.03 -6.49 -8.03
CA SER A 168 7.60 -6.84 -6.66
C SER A 168 8.51 -6.20 -5.60
N VAL A 169 9.83 -6.26 -5.77
CA VAL A 169 10.80 -5.58 -4.89
C VAL A 169 10.57 -4.07 -4.90
N TYR A 170 10.41 -3.48 -6.08
CA TYR A 170 10.17 -2.04 -6.22
C TYR A 170 8.89 -1.59 -5.49
N ILE A 171 7.78 -2.31 -5.70
CA ILE A 171 6.49 -2.07 -5.04
C ILE A 171 6.67 -2.16 -3.51
N LEU A 172 7.33 -3.22 -3.03
CA LEU A 172 7.60 -3.44 -1.62
C LEU A 172 8.37 -2.26 -1.00
N ILE A 173 9.48 -1.85 -1.60
CA ILE A 173 10.31 -0.74 -1.10
C ILE A 173 9.51 0.56 -1.07
N ARG A 174 8.83 0.88 -2.18
CA ARG A 174 8.11 2.14 -2.33
C ARG A 174 6.98 2.29 -1.32
N ILE A 175 6.16 1.25 -1.14
CA ILE A 175 5.05 1.26 -0.17
C ILE A 175 5.57 1.44 1.25
N ASN A 176 6.62 0.69 1.62
CA ASN A 176 7.21 0.79 2.95
C ASN A 176 7.83 2.17 3.19
N TYR A 177 8.50 2.75 2.18
CA TYR A 177 9.04 4.11 2.26
C TYR A 177 7.95 5.15 2.53
N ASP A 178 6.84 5.11 1.79
CA ASP A 178 5.71 6.03 1.96
C ASP A 178 5.08 5.89 3.35
N ILE A 179 4.90 4.66 3.85
CA ILE A 179 4.38 4.39 5.20
C ILE A 179 5.33 4.90 6.29
N ILE A 180 6.63 4.65 6.15
CA ILE A 180 7.64 5.12 7.12
C ILE A 180 7.64 6.64 7.17
N ARG A 181 7.62 7.31 6.02
CA ARG A 181 7.60 8.77 5.94
C ARG A 181 6.35 9.35 6.62
N LEU A 182 5.18 8.78 6.37
CA LEU A 182 3.94 9.17 7.04
C LEU A 182 4.05 8.98 8.56
N LYS A 183 4.43 7.78 9.03
CA LYS A 183 4.55 7.48 10.46
C LYS A 183 5.54 8.42 11.16
N ARG A 184 6.66 8.77 10.52
CA ARG A 184 7.64 9.73 11.05
C ARG A 184 7.04 11.12 11.24
N ASN A 185 6.31 11.63 10.24
CA ASN A 185 5.63 12.92 10.34
C ASN A 185 4.59 12.92 11.47
N LEU A 186 3.77 11.87 11.58
CA LEU A 186 2.75 11.74 12.64
C LEU A 186 3.37 11.60 14.05
N ARG A 187 4.44 10.81 14.19
CA ARG A 187 5.09 10.55 15.49
C ARG A 187 5.66 11.82 16.13
N LYS A 188 6.16 12.76 15.34
CA LYS A 188 6.72 14.02 15.86
C LYS A 188 5.69 14.79 16.69
N VAL A 189 4.43 14.82 16.25
CA VAL A 189 3.33 15.44 17.01
C VAL A 189 3.00 14.61 18.26
N ASN A 190 2.96 13.28 18.14
CA ASN A 190 2.64 12.40 19.28
C ASN A 190 3.70 12.40 20.39
N LEU A 191 4.96 12.75 20.10
CA LEU A 191 5.99 12.90 21.12
C LEU A 191 5.77 14.15 21.98
N LEU A 192 5.19 15.21 21.43
CA LEU A 192 4.86 16.44 22.16
C LEU A 192 3.65 16.28 23.10
N LYS A 193 2.93 15.15 22.99
CA LYS A 193 1.85 14.78 23.91
C LYS A 193 2.36 14.23 25.25
N ARG A 194 3.55 13.64 25.26
CA ARG A 194 4.15 12.99 26.43
C ARG A 194 5.03 13.95 27.19
#